data_AF-A0A850CR44-F1
#
_entry.id   AF-A0A850CR44-F1
#
_cell.length_a   1.000
_cell.length_b   1.000
_cell.length_c   1.000
_cell.angle_alpha   90.00
_cell.angle_beta   90.00
_cell.angle_gamma   90.00
#
_symmetry.space_group_name_H-M   'P 1'
#
loop_
_entity.id
_entity.type
_entity.pdbx_description
1 polymer ?
#
loop_
_entity_poly.entity_id
_entity_poly.type
_entity_poly.pdbx_seq_one_letter_code
_entity_poly.pdbx_strand_id
1 'polypeptide(L)'
;GLRVLVAGPGDPDEVTDGWPTEVVAACEFLGAVSDDDKASLLASVDVYVAPNTGGESFGIILIEAMSAGACVLASDLAAFSRVLDGGSAGAMFANEQPDDLARTLVDLLRSPDRRAALAGAGQQRARIFDWSVVADKILAVYETVIEGRAAATPSQGRWNRFLRGGAR
;
A
#
# COMPACT_ATOMS: atom_id res chain seq x y z
N GLY A 1 0.88 15.85 24.23
CA GLY A 1 -0.33 16.07 23.42
C GLY A 1 -0.19 15.31 22.12
N LEU A 2 -1.28 15.08 21.39
CA LEU A 2 -1.24 14.55 20.02
C LEU A 2 -0.63 15.61 19.10
N ARG A 3 0.21 15.17 18.14
CA ARG A 3 0.66 15.99 17.01
C ARG A 3 0.27 15.28 15.72
N VAL A 4 -0.26 16.02 14.76
CA VAL A 4 -0.66 15.51 13.44
C VAL A 4 0.26 16.13 12.41
N LEU A 5 1.12 15.31 11.81
CA LEU A 5 1.99 15.75 10.72
C LEU A 5 1.28 15.52 9.39
N VAL A 6 1.15 16.56 8.58
CA VAL A 6 0.53 16.52 7.25
C VAL A 6 1.58 16.86 6.20
N ALA A 7 2.00 15.85 5.45
CA ALA A 7 2.95 15.99 4.35
C ALA A 7 2.24 15.84 3.00
N GLY A 8 2.54 16.74 2.08
CA GLY A 8 1.94 16.80 0.75
C GLY A 8 1.81 18.24 0.26
N PRO A 9 1.71 18.44 -1.06
CA PRO A 9 1.37 19.75 -1.61
C PRO A 9 -0.07 20.13 -1.21
N GLY A 10 -0.30 21.42 -0.96
CA GLY A 10 -1.60 21.96 -0.61
C GLY A 10 -1.47 23.26 0.16
N ASP A 11 -2.53 24.05 0.20
CA ASP A 11 -2.62 25.25 1.03
C ASP A 11 -3.25 24.88 2.39
N PRO A 12 -2.52 24.97 3.51
CA PRO A 12 -3.07 24.71 4.84
C PRO A 12 -4.28 25.59 5.17
N ASP A 13 -4.33 26.83 4.68
CA ASP A 13 -5.39 27.77 5.00
C ASP A 13 -6.73 27.33 4.36
N GLU A 14 -6.69 26.72 3.17
CA GLU A 14 -7.88 26.18 2.50
C GLU A 14 -8.48 24.97 3.26
N VAL A 15 -7.63 24.17 3.90
CA VAL A 15 -8.06 22.96 4.61
C VAL A 15 -8.50 23.26 6.04
N THR A 16 -7.89 24.25 6.67
CA THR A 16 -8.13 24.59 8.09
C THR A 16 -9.19 25.68 8.30
N ASP A 17 -9.75 26.24 7.22
CA ASP A 17 -10.83 27.21 7.32
C ASP A 17 -12.01 26.68 8.15
N GLY A 18 -12.42 27.46 9.15
CA GLY A 18 -13.49 27.11 10.08
C GLY A 18 -13.16 26.02 11.12
N TRP A 19 -11.93 25.50 11.19
CA TRP A 19 -11.54 24.52 12.21
C TRP A 19 -11.32 25.19 13.58
N PRO A 20 -11.57 24.47 14.70
CA PRO A 20 -11.23 24.97 16.03
C PRO A 20 -9.72 25.25 16.16
N THR A 21 -9.37 26.34 16.84
CA THR A 21 -7.97 26.79 16.97
C THR A 21 -7.07 25.73 17.61
N GLU A 22 -7.59 24.98 18.57
CA GLU A 22 -6.89 23.88 19.23
C GLU A 22 -6.58 22.70 18.29
N VAL A 23 -7.42 22.47 17.27
CA VAL A 23 -7.19 21.43 16.26
C VAL A 23 -6.09 21.90 15.30
N VAL A 24 -6.18 23.14 14.83
CA VAL A 24 -5.15 23.74 13.96
C VAL A 24 -3.79 23.73 14.66
N ALA A 25 -3.74 24.10 15.94
CA ALA A 25 -2.51 24.11 16.73
C ALA A 25 -1.90 22.71 16.98
N ALA A 26 -2.67 21.63 16.80
CA ALA A 26 -2.17 20.26 16.89
C ALA A 26 -1.62 19.73 15.56
N CYS A 27 -1.91 20.42 14.45
CA CYS A 27 -1.46 20.07 13.11
C CYS A 27 -0.17 20.81 12.72
N GLU A 28 0.71 20.10 12.02
CA GLU A 28 1.91 20.67 11.41
C GLU A 28 1.93 20.27 9.93
N PHE A 29 1.80 21.28 9.07
CA PHE A 29 1.80 21.11 7.63
C PHE A 29 3.23 21.27 7.10
N LEU A 30 3.79 20.17 6.61
CA LEU A 30 5.18 20.08 6.18
C LEU A 30 5.38 20.47 4.71
N GLY A 31 4.29 20.57 3.95
CA GLY A 31 4.34 20.75 2.50
C GLY A 31 4.89 19.52 1.79
N ALA A 32 5.44 19.70 0.58
CA ALA A 32 6.06 18.62 -0.17
C ALA A 32 7.36 18.16 0.50
N VAL A 33 7.49 16.85 0.72
CA VAL A 33 8.64 16.21 1.37
C VAL A 33 9.43 15.44 0.30
N SER A 34 10.77 15.49 0.36
CA SER A 34 11.63 14.73 -0.54
C SER A 34 11.50 13.22 -0.29
N ASP A 35 11.89 12.37 -1.25
CA ASP A 35 11.84 10.91 -1.02
C ASP A 35 12.76 10.47 0.14
N ASP A 36 13.93 11.10 0.29
CA ASP A 36 14.88 10.83 1.38
C ASP A 36 14.28 11.20 2.75
N ASP A 37 13.60 12.35 2.82
CA ASP A 37 12.94 12.81 4.05
C ASP A 37 11.65 12.04 4.33
N LYS A 38 10.96 11.53 3.31
CA LYS A 38 9.71 10.75 3.43
C LYS A 38 9.94 9.48 4.24
N ALA A 39 11.02 8.75 3.97
CA ALA A 39 11.35 7.55 4.73
C ALA A 39 11.61 7.88 6.21
N SER A 40 12.36 8.96 6.46
CA SER A 40 12.64 9.44 7.83
C SER A 40 11.38 9.90 8.55
N LEU A 41 10.48 10.60 7.85
CA LEU A 41 9.19 11.04 8.37
C LEU A 41 8.32 9.84 8.75
N LEU A 42 8.17 8.87 7.85
CA LEU A 42 7.39 7.65 8.11
C LEU A 42 7.98 6.82 9.27
N ALA A 43 9.30 6.78 9.42
CA ALA A 43 9.95 6.12 10.55
C ALA A 43 9.76 6.87 11.88
N SER A 44 9.44 8.17 11.83
CA SER A 44 9.33 9.02 13.03
C SER A 44 7.95 9.02 13.68
N VAL A 45 6.91 8.53 12.99
CA VAL A 45 5.52 8.59 13.48
C VAL A 45 5.11 7.35 14.28
N ASP A 46 4.32 7.54 15.33
CA ASP A 46 3.70 6.43 16.08
C ASP A 46 2.71 5.63 15.22
N VAL A 47 1.93 6.33 14.39
CA VAL A 47 0.89 5.78 13.53
C VAL A 47 0.87 6.56 12.22
N TYR A 48 0.95 5.85 11.09
CA TYR A 48 0.63 6.40 9.78
C TYR A 48 -0.86 6.17 9.48
N VAL A 49 -1.58 7.24 9.10
CA VAL A 49 -3.02 7.18 8.81
C VAL A 49 -3.25 7.39 7.32
N ALA A 50 -3.96 6.44 6.69
CA ALA A 50 -4.38 6.53 5.28
C ALA A 50 -5.91 6.58 5.18
N PRO A 51 -6.52 7.78 5.26
CA PRO A 51 -7.97 7.93 5.33
C PRO A 51 -8.63 8.09 3.94
N ASN A 52 -8.08 7.44 2.92
CA ASN A 52 -8.58 7.56 1.55
C ASN A 52 -10.03 7.06 1.45
N THR A 53 -10.88 7.82 0.76
CA THR A 53 -12.30 7.45 0.54
C THR A 53 -12.52 6.52 -0.65
N GLY A 54 -11.52 6.41 -1.54
CA GLY A 54 -11.56 5.57 -2.73
C GLY A 54 -10.41 5.90 -3.69
N GLY A 55 -10.47 5.37 -4.92
CA GLY A 55 -9.54 5.70 -6.01
C GLY A 55 -8.14 5.11 -5.87
N GLU A 56 -7.86 4.34 -4.82
CA GLU A 56 -6.54 3.76 -4.62
C GLU A 56 -6.35 2.48 -5.44
N SER A 57 -5.21 2.39 -6.13
CA SER A 57 -4.89 1.23 -6.97
C SER A 57 -4.21 0.13 -6.19
N PHE A 58 -3.14 0.46 -5.44
CA PHE A 58 -2.29 -0.55 -4.81
C PHE A 58 -1.96 -0.25 -3.35
N GLY A 59 -1.90 1.02 -2.96
CA GLY A 59 -1.50 1.42 -1.61
C GLY A 59 0.01 1.33 -1.38
N ILE A 60 0.82 1.79 -2.34
CA ILE A 60 2.28 1.76 -2.23
C ILE A 60 2.77 2.49 -0.97
N ILE A 61 2.12 3.60 -0.61
CA ILE A 61 2.46 4.39 0.58
C ILE A 61 2.26 3.61 1.88
N LEU A 62 1.31 2.67 1.94
CA LEU A 62 1.17 1.77 3.10
C LEU A 62 2.39 0.86 3.21
N ILE A 63 2.87 0.32 2.09
CA ILE A 63 4.07 -0.52 2.07
C ILE A 63 5.30 0.29 2.49
N GLU A 64 5.44 1.53 2.02
CA GLU A 64 6.52 2.44 2.46
C GLU A 64 6.45 2.69 3.97
N ALA A 65 5.27 2.99 4.52
CA ALA A 65 5.07 3.20 5.96
C ALA A 65 5.36 1.95 6.78
N MET A 66 4.88 0.78 6.33
CA MET A 66 5.16 -0.52 6.94
C MET A 66 6.66 -0.82 6.92
N SER A 67 7.35 -0.53 5.81
CA SER A 67 8.79 -0.77 5.66
C SER A 67 9.60 0.14 6.58
N ALA A 68 9.16 1.38 6.77
CA ALA A 68 9.74 2.34 7.71
C ALA A 68 9.48 2.00 9.19
N GLY A 69 8.59 1.02 9.47
CA GLY A 69 8.26 0.60 10.84
C GLY A 69 7.10 1.33 11.49
N ALA A 70 6.35 2.12 10.75
CA ALA A 70 5.14 2.75 11.27
C ALA A 70 4.04 1.71 11.50
N CYS A 71 3.26 1.89 12.56
CA CYS A 71 1.96 1.23 12.67
C CYS A 71 1.00 1.88 11.67
N VAL A 72 0.46 1.12 10.72
CA VAL A 72 -0.49 1.65 9.74
C VAL A 72 -1.93 1.53 10.24
N LEU A 73 -2.71 2.60 10.07
CA LEU A 73 -4.16 2.65 10.20
C LEU A 73 -4.76 3.14 8.89
N ALA A 74 -5.49 2.29 8.17
CA ALA A 74 -6.05 2.63 6.87
C ALA A 74 -7.57 2.43 6.80
N SER A 75 -8.23 3.11 5.86
CA SER A 75 -9.63 2.81 5.54
C SER A 75 -9.77 1.38 5.02
N ASP A 76 -10.95 0.78 5.18
CA ASP A 76 -11.22 -0.61 4.82
C ASP A 76 -11.42 -0.88 3.32
N LEU A 77 -10.78 -0.06 2.48
CA LEU A 77 -10.73 -0.26 1.04
C LEU A 77 -10.13 -1.63 0.69
N ALA A 78 -10.67 -2.29 -0.33
CA ALA A 78 -10.22 -3.62 -0.75
C ALA A 78 -8.72 -3.66 -1.12
N ALA A 79 -8.16 -2.59 -1.67
CA ALA A 79 -6.73 -2.49 -1.95
C ALA A 79 -5.90 -2.49 -0.66
N PHE A 80 -6.26 -1.64 0.30
CA PHE A 80 -5.59 -1.55 1.61
C PHE A 80 -5.74 -2.83 2.43
N SER A 81 -6.92 -3.46 2.42
CA SER A 81 -7.15 -4.75 3.08
C SER A 81 -6.16 -5.83 2.61
N ARG A 82 -5.84 -5.88 1.31
CA ARG A 82 -4.87 -6.86 0.77
C ARG A 82 -3.43 -6.56 1.19
N VAL A 83 -3.05 -5.29 1.24
CA VAL A 83 -1.73 -4.86 1.71
C VAL A 83 -1.57 -5.22 3.18
N LEU A 84 -2.57 -4.88 4.00
CA LEU A 84 -2.60 -5.12 5.45
C LEU A 84 -3.01 -6.53 5.85
N ASP A 85 -3.13 -7.45 4.89
CA ASP A 85 -3.45 -8.86 5.10
C ASP A 85 -4.69 -9.07 5.99
N GLY A 86 -5.80 -8.42 5.60
CA GLY A 86 -7.08 -8.47 6.31
C GLY A 86 -7.06 -7.79 7.69
N GLY A 87 -6.08 -6.92 7.95
CA GLY A 87 -5.90 -6.23 9.23
C GLY A 87 -4.97 -6.93 10.21
N SER A 88 -4.24 -7.96 9.76
CA SER A 88 -3.20 -8.62 10.59
C SER A 88 -1.86 -7.89 10.57
N ALA A 89 -1.59 -7.11 9.51
CA ALA A 89 -0.35 -6.35 9.32
C ALA A 89 -0.53 -4.82 9.48
N GLY A 90 -1.68 -4.40 10.01
CA GLY A 90 -2.04 -3.02 10.31
C GLY A 90 -3.48 -2.93 10.77
N ALA A 91 -3.88 -1.79 11.33
CA ALA A 91 -5.26 -1.55 11.74
C ALA A 91 -6.10 -1.01 10.58
N MET A 92 -7.40 -1.25 10.65
CA MET A 92 -8.36 -0.79 9.66
C MET A 92 -9.55 -0.10 10.35
N PHE A 93 -10.15 0.86 9.68
CA PHE A 93 -11.39 1.53 10.11
C PHE A 93 -12.38 1.61 8.94
N ALA A 94 -13.67 1.71 9.25
CA ALA A 94 -14.72 1.80 8.25
C ALA A 94 -14.58 3.06 7.38
N ASN A 95 -14.55 2.88 6.06
CA ASN A 95 -14.40 3.98 5.12
C ASN A 95 -15.50 5.05 5.32
N GLU A 96 -15.12 6.33 5.19
CA GLU A 96 -16.02 7.48 5.38
C GLU A 96 -16.65 7.58 6.78
N GLN A 97 -16.13 6.87 7.79
CA GLN A 97 -16.59 6.93 9.18
C GLN A 97 -15.56 7.58 10.11
N PRO A 98 -15.62 8.91 10.34
CA PRO A 98 -14.64 9.62 11.17
C PRO A 98 -14.64 9.18 12.64
N ASP A 99 -15.79 8.80 13.19
CA ASP A 99 -15.89 8.28 14.57
C ASP A 99 -15.13 6.97 14.74
N ASP A 100 -15.17 6.11 13.71
CA ASP A 100 -14.46 4.82 13.73
C ASP A 100 -12.95 4.99 13.59
N LEU A 101 -12.52 5.93 12.74
CA LEU A 101 -11.14 6.37 12.64
C LEU A 101 -10.63 6.88 13.99
N ALA A 102 -11.35 7.83 14.61
CA ALA A 102 -10.96 8.43 15.88
C ALA A 102 -10.85 7.39 16.99
N ARG A 103 -11.85 6.53 17.12
CA ARG A 103 -11.86 5.42 18.10
C ARG A 103 -10.65 4.51 17.92
N THR A 104 -10.43 4.04 16.69
CA THR A 104 -9.35 3.09 16.38
C THR A 104 -7.97 3.72 16.61
N LEU A 105 -7.79 4.99 16.22
CA LEU A 105 -6.55 5.73 16.45
C LEU A 105 -6.27 5.92 17.95
N VAL A 106 -7.28 6.33 18.73
CA VAL A 106 -7.14 6.50 20.19
C VAL A 106 -6.79 5.17 20.87
N ASP A 107 -7.42 4.07 20.48
CA ASP A 107 -7.12 2.73 21.00
C ASP A 107 -5.68 2.32 20.71
N LEU A 108 -5.18 2.61 19.51
CA LEU A 108 -3.77 2.38 19.15
C LEU A 108 -2.83 3.26 19.97
N LEU A 109 -3.09 4.57 20.06
CA LEU A 109 -2.25 5.51 20.81
C LEU A 109 -2.19 5.18 22.31
N ARG A 110 -3.25 4.59 22.87
CA ARG A 110 -3.30 4.10 24.25
C ARG A 110 -2.64 2.74 24.48
N SER A 111 -2.33 1.99 23.42
CA SER A 111 -1.83 0.61 23.51
C SER A 111 -0.47 0.44 22.81
N PRO A 112 0.65 0.85 23.43
CA PRO A 112 1.99 0.75 22.84
C PRO A 112 2.34 -0.66 22.36
N ASP A 113 2.01 -1.69 23.14
CA ASP A 113 2.29 -3.09 22.78
C ASP A 113 1.54 -3.52 21.51
N ARG A 114 0.28 -3.09 21.37
CA ARG A 114 -0.52 -3.35 20.16
C ARG A 114 0.06 -2.63 18.95
N ARG A 115 0.51 -1.38 19.11
CA ARG A 115 1.19 -0.65 18.02
C ARG A 115 2.47 -1.35 17.59
N ALA A 116 3.31 -1.74 18.55
CA ALA A 116 4.57 -2.43 18.28
C ALA A 116 4.34 -3.78 17.57
N ALA A 117 3.33 -4.55 18.00
CA ALA A 117 2.97 -5.81 17.35
C ALA A 117 2.51 -5.60 15.89
N LEU A 118 1.63 -4.62 15.64
CA LEU A 118 1.17 -4.30 14.29
C LEU A 118 2.29 -3.73 13.40
N ALA A 119 3.14 -2.86 13.94
CA ALA A 119 4.31 -2.34 13.22
C ALA A 119 5.27 -3.48 12.83
N GLY A 120 5.54 -4.42 13.74
CA GLY A 120 6.37 -5.59 13.45
C GLY A 120 5.75 -6.50 12.39
N ALA A 121 4.44 -6.80 12.50
CA ALA A 121 3.71 -7.56 11.48
C ALA A 121 3.72 -6.84 10.12
N GLY A 122 3.53 -5.52 10.13
CA GLY A 122 3.62 -4.64 8.98
C GLY A 122 4.98 -4.74 8.27
N GLN A 123 6.08 -4.56 9.02
CA GLN A 123 7.44 -4.70 8.48
C GLN A 123 7.68 -6.08 7.85
N GLN A 124 7.23 -7.15 8.50
CA GLN A 124 7.39 -8.50 7.95
C GLN A 124 6.58 -8.70 6.68
N ARG A 125 5.34 -8.19 6.66
CA ARG A 125 4.48 -8.22 5.49
C ARG A 125 5.08 -7.41 4.34
N ALA A 126 5.67 -6.24 4.60
CA ALA A 126 6.26 -5.38 3.58
C ALA A 126 7.34 -6.09 2.74
N ARG A 127 8.10 -7.01 3.35
CA ARG A 127 9.18 -7.76 2.68
C ARG A 127 8.72 -8.58 1.49
N ILE A 128 7.44 -8.98 1.41
CA ILE A 128 6.93 -9.74 0.25
C ILE A 128 6.76 -8.87 -1.00
N PHE A 129 6.76 -7.54 -0.82
CA PHE A 129 6.66 -6.54 -1.87
C PHE A 129 8.03 -5.96 -2.25
N ASP A 130 9.10 -6.46 -1.64
CA ASP A 130 10.47 -6.06 -1.96
C ASP A 130 10.80 -6.35 -3.44
N TRP A 131 11.55 -5.46 -4.08
CA TRP A 131 11.88 -5.58 -5.50
C TRP A 131 12.56 -6.90 -5.85
N SER A 132 13.38 -7.43 -4.95
CA SER A 132 14.01 -8.75 -5.13
C SER A 132 12.96 -9.85 -5.31
N VAL A 133 11.93 -9.88 -4.46
CA VAL A 133 10.84 -10.87 -4.50
C VAL A 133 9.91 -10.67 -5.69
N VAL A 134 9.61 -9.42 -6.03
CA VAL A 134 8.73 -9.09 -7.15
C VAL A 134 9.40 -9.41 -8.48
N ALA A 135 10.70 -9.09 -8.63
CA ALA A 135 11.47 -9.39 -9.83
C ALA A 135 11.55 -10.90 -10.11
N ASP A 136 11.79 -11.73 -9.10
CA ASP A 136 11.84 -13.19 -9.24
C ASP A 136 10.51 -13.75 -9.75
N LYS A 137 9.37 -13.26 -9.23
CA LYS A 137 8.04 -13.66 -9.69
C LYS A 137 7.77 -13.24 -11.14
N ILE A 138 8.20 -12.04 -11.53
CA ILE A 138 8.07 -11.57 -12.91
C ILE A 138 8.94 -12.41 -13.84
N LEU A 139 10.18 -12.71 -13.44
CA LEU A 139 11.11 -13.54 -14.22
C LEU A 139 10.54 -14.95 -14.43
N ALA A 140 9.99 -15.59 -13.40
CA ALA A 140 9.38 -16.90 -13.50
C ALA A 140 8.22 -16.94 -14.52
N VAL A 141 7.43 -15.86 -14.62
CA VAL A 141 6.38 -15.74 -15.64
C VAL A 141 7.00 -15.63 -17.04
N TYR A 142 8.07 -14.86 -17.22
CA TYR A 142 8.77 -14.76 -18.50
C TYR A 142 9.39 -16.10 -18.92
N GLU A 143 10.03 -16.82 -17.99
CA GLU A 143 10.58 -18.16 -18.21
C GLU A 143 9.50 -19.14 -18.65
N THR A 144 8.35 -19.17 -17.95
CA THR A 144 7.21 -20.03 -18.30
C THR A 144 6.71 -19.78 -19.73
N VAL A 145 6.63 -18.51 -20.15
CA VAL A 145 6.18 -18.15 -21.51
C VAL A 145 7.22 -18.54 -22.56
N ILE A 146 8.52 -18.37 -22.28
CA ILE A 146 9.61 -18.75 -23.19
C ILE A 146 9.65 -20.26 -23.38
N GLU A 147 9.57 -21.03 -22.29
CA GLU A 147 9.56 -22.49 -22.31
C GLU A 147 8.32 -23.05 -23.01
N GLY A 148 7.14 -22.47 -22.73
CA GLY A 148 5.90 -22.82 -23.42
C GLY A 148 5.96 -22.55 -24.93
N ARG A 149 6.72 -21.53 -25.36
CA ARG A 149 6.96 -21.23 -26.78
C ARG A 149 7.91 -22.24 -27.44
N ALA A 150 8.91 -22.74 -26.71
CA ALA A 150 9.82 -23.77 -27.20
C ALA A 150 9.12 -25.14 -27.37
N ALA A 151 8.20 -25.47 -26.45
CA ALA A 151 7.35 -26.66 -26.56
C ALA A 151 6.33 -26.57 -27.72
N ALA A 152 5.96 -25.35 -28.12
CA ALA A 152 5.07 -25.07 -29.25
C ALA A 152 5.82 -24.94 -30.60
N THR A 153 6.78 -25.83 -30.88
CA THR A 153 7.34 -25.92 -32.24
C THR A 153 6.28 -26.51 -33.19
N PRO A 154 5.84 -25.80 -34.25
CA PRO A 154 4.83 -26.34 -35.15
C PRO A 154 5.39 -27.55 -35.87
N SER A 155 4.77 -28.73 -35.69
CA SER A 155 5.08 -29.90 -36.49
C SER A 155 4.94 -29.55 -37.99
N GLN A 156 6.06 -29.55 -38.72
CA GLN A 156 6.11 -29.26 -40.17
C GLN A 156 5.30 -30.27 -41.02
N GLY A 157 4.76 -31.33 -40.41
CA GLY A 157 4.09 -32.42 -41.12
C GLY A 157 2.58 -32.23 -41.41
N ARG A 158 1.89 -31.27 -40.79
CA ARG A 158 0.41 -31.19 -40.91
C ARG A 158 -0.08 -30.35 -42.10
N TRP A 159 0.68 -29.34 -42.53
CA TRP A 159 0.28 -28.41 -43.60
C TRP A 159 0.35 -29.02 -45.02
N ASN A 160 1.31 -29.91 -45.29
CA ASN A 160 1.44 -30.57 -46.60
C ASN A 160 0.29 -31.54 -46.94
N ARG A 161 -0.47 -31.98 -45.94
CA ARG A 161 -1.63 -32.88 -46.14
C ARG A 161 -2.88 -32.12 -46.57
N PHE A 162 -2.98 -30.83 -46.24
CA PHE A 162 -4.13 -29.98 -46.59
C PHE A 162 -4.08 -29.48 -48.04
N LEU A 163 -2.88 -29.27 -48.59
CA LEU A 163 -2.69 -28.73 -49.94
C LEU A 163 -2.75 -29.77 -51.08
N ARG A 164 -2.86 -31.06 -50.78
CA ARG A 164 -2.90 -32.15 -51.78
C ARG A 164 -4.28 -32.79 -51.98
N GLY A 165 -5.31 -32.35 -51.26
CA GLY A 165 -6.66 -32.90 -51.32
C GLY A 165 -7.65 -31.93 -51.97
N GLY A 166 -7.55 -31.69 -53.28
CA GLY A 166 -8.43 -30.75 -53.95
C GLY A 166 -8.27 -30.70 -55.46
N ALA A 167 -8.22 -31.85 -56.11
CA ALA A 167 -8.41 -31.95 -57.56
C ALA A 167 -9.12 -33.26 -57.87
N ARG A 168 -10.46 -33.23 -57.87
CA ARG A 168 -11.37 -34.04 -58.70
C ARG A 168 -12.70 -33.30 -58.79
#